data_AF-A0A645BUA4-F1
#
_entry.id   AF-A0A645BUA4-F1
#
_cell.length_a   1.000
_cell.length_b   1.000
_cell.length_c   1.000
_cell.angle_alpha   90.00
_cell.angle_beta   90.00
_cell.angle_gamma   90.00
#
_symmetry.space_group_name_H-M   'P 1'
#
loop_
_entity.id
_entity.type
_entity.pdbx_description
1 polymer ?
#
loop_
_entity_poly.entity_id
_entity_poly.type
_entity_poly.pdbx_seq_one_letter_code
_entity_poly.pdbx_strand_id
1 'polypeptide(L)'
;MKCNKKPVAVMLVLMLTVALLLSGCQQKADKTTFSATIMRVDDQAVLVRPSQDSGEYKSADLILVGLSNAELTDAKGNPVDFSALSVGLKVDITYGGVILESYPAQINDCTKLVAYVGQTQLPNPMIAFDTPDFRFVAGFALEGMPDSIKTDGVWLIAGKTAQLDVSTTDDVEGMLRCAKNTGEDISGLYGISFDTQTFKRFDDVTAEISYTENGKALACWQRDGYEFVLWFPEIETDTFITLAQSVISGIKATESF
;
A
#
# COMPACT_ATOMS: atom_id res chain seq x y z
N MET A 1 -8.82 7.58 -81.78
CA MET A 1 -8.76 6.94 -80.44
C MET A 1 -9.38 7.88 -79.40
N LYS A 2 -10.56 7.57 -78.87
CA LYS A 2 -11.17 8.32 -77.75
C LYS A 2 -10.63 7.74 -76.44
N CYS A 3 -9.72 8.46 -75.78
CA CYS A 3 -9.16 8.08 -74.49
C CYS A 3 -10.26 8.22 -73.42
N ASN A 4 -10.73 7.09 -72.88
CA ASN A 4 -11.83 7.05 -71.92
C ASN A 4 -11.30 7.47 -70.54
N LYS A 5 -11.46 8.74 -70.16
CA LYS A 5 -10.93 9.34 -68.92
C LYS A 5 -11.67 8.91 -67.63
N LYS A 6 -12.70 8.08 -67.75
CA LYS A 6 -13.58 7.67 -66.63
C LYS A 6 -12.93 6.78 -65.54
N PRO A 7 -12.01 5.84 -65.83
CA PRO A 7 -11.44 4.98 -64.77
C PRO A 7 -10.38 5.71 -63.92
N VAL A 8 -9.68 6.70 -64.50
CA VAL A 8 -8.65 7.48 -63.78
C VAL A 8 -9.30 8.42 -62.75
N ALA A 9 -10.42 9.05 -63.09
CA ALA A 9 -11.15 9.92 -62.16
C ALA A 9 -11.76 9.13 -60.98
N VAL A 10 -12.29 7.92 -61.22
CA VAL A 10 -12.85 7.06 -60.18
C VAL A 10 -11.77 6.56 -59.22
N MET A 11 -10.60 6.19 -59.74
CA MET A 11 -9.48 5.73 -58.92
C MET A 11 -8.89 6.87 -58.05
N LEU A 12 -8.85 8.10 -58.57
CA LEU A 12 -8.35 9.25 -57.82
C LEU A 12 -9.30 9.66 -56.68
N VAL A 13 -10.62 9.58 -56.91
CA VAL A 13 -11.64 9.84 -55.88
C VAL A 13 -11.61 8.77 -54.78
N LEU A 14 -11.41 7.50 -55.15
CA LEU A 14 -11.32 6.40 -54.18
C LEU A 14 -10.07 6.53 -53.29
N MET A 15 -8.92 6.90 -53.86
CA MET A 15 -7.71 7.19 -53.07
C MET A 15 -7.88 8.40 -52.15
N LEU A 16 -8.59 9.45 -52.59
CA LEU A 16 -8.86 10.63 -51.75
C LEU A 16 -9.79 10.29 -50.57
N THR A 17 -10.79 9.43 -50.79
CA THR A 17 -11.70 9.00 -49.71
C THR A 17 -11.01 8.10 -48.68
N VAL A 18 -10.03 7.28 -49.09
CA VAL A 18 -9.22 6.48 -48.15
C VAL A 18 -8.28 7.37 -47.33
N ALA A 19 -7.72 8.43 -47.92
CA ALA A 19 -6.87 9.37 -47.21
C ALA A 19 -7.64 10.22 -46.16
N LEU A 20 -8.91 10.52 -46.40
CA LEU A 20 -9.76 11.29 -45.47
C LEU A 20 -10.25 10.46 -44.27
N LEU A 21 -10.29 9.13 -44.39
CA LEU A 21 -10.68 8.23 -43.28
C LEU A 21 -9.54 7.97 -42.28
N LEU A 22 -8.30 8.33 -42.62
CA LEU A 22 -7.13 8.18 -41.74
C LEU A 22 -6.85 9.42 -40.88
N SER A 23 -7.62 10.49 -41.03
CA SER A 23 -7.62 11.64 -40.13
C SER A 23 -8.41 11.32 -38.87
N GLY A 24 -7.96 10.31 -38.11
CA GLY A 24 -8.36 10.17 -36.73
C GLY A 24 -7.93 11.43 -36.01
N CYS A 25 -8.89 12.27 -35.58
CA CYS A 25 -8.62 13.32 -34.62
C CYS A 25 -7.90 12.68 -33.43
N GLN A 26 -6.60 12.92 -33.28
CA GLN A 26 -5.97 12.83 -31.99
C GLN A 26 -6.65 13.88 -31.12
N GLN A 27 -7.70 13.46 -30.40
CA GLN A 27 -8.15 14.19 -29.23
C GLN A 27 -6.92 14.27 -28.32
N LYS A 28 -6.33 15.46 -28.26
CA LYS A 28 -5.30 15.79 -27.29
C LYS A 28 -5.95 15.55 -25.95
N ALA A 29 -5.62 14.44 -25.31
CA ALA A 29 -6.19 14.11 -24.02
C ALA A 29 -5.84 15.24 -23.07
N ASP A 30 -6.87 15.82 -22.43
CA ASP A 30 -6.68 16.90 -21.48
C ASP A 30 -5.83 16.35 -20.33
N LYS A 31 -4.70 17.01 -20.07
CA LYS A 31 -3.85 16.64 -18.95
C LYS A 31 -4.66 16.81 -17.67
N THR A 32 -4.70 15.77 -16.87
CA THR A 32 -5.37 15.79 -15.56
C THR A 32 -4.33 15.62 -14.46
N THR A 33 -4.65 16.14 -13.28
CA THR A 33 -3.78 16.10 -12.10
C THR A 33 -4.55 15.61 -10.90
N PHE A 34 -3.95 14.72 -10.11
CA PHE A 34 -4.52 14.25 -8.85
C PHE A 34 -3.47 14.23 -7.74
N SER A 35 -3.92 14.41 -6.50
CA SER A 35 -3.09 14.25 -5.31
C SER A 35 -3.07 12.79 -4.85
N ALA A 36 -1.91 12.34 -4.40
CA ALA A 36 -1.70 10.98 -3.93
C ALA A 36 -0.63 10.91 -2.82
N THR A 37 -0.55 9.77 -2.16
CA THR A 37 0.52 9.42 -1.22
C THR A 37 1.36 8.29 -1.80
N ILE A 38 2.69 8.42 -1.76
CA ILE A 38 3.59 7.35 -2.17
C ILE A 38 3.49 6.18 -1.19
N MET A 39 3.15 5.01 -1.71
CA MET A 39 3.04 3.74 -0.99
C MET A 39 4.32 2.92 -1.10
N ARG A 40 4.94 2.92 -2.28
CA ARG A 40 6.18 2.22 -2.59
C ARG A 40 6.95 2.99 -3.66
N VAL A 41 8.29 2.95 -3.58
CA VAL A 41 9.18 3.52 -4.59
C VAL A 41 9.91 2.38 -5.27
N ASP A 42 9.73 2.25 -6.58
CA ASP A 42 10.38 1.26 -7.44
C ASP A 42 11.41 1.96 -8.34
N ASP A 43 12.07 1.24 -9.26
CA ASP A 43 12.97 1.88 -10.23
C ASP A 43 12.16 2.65 -11.28
N GLN A 44 12.36 3.97 -11.37
CA GLN A 44 11.66 4.87 -12.30
C GLN A 44 10.12 4.85 -12.18
N ALA A 45 9.56 4.34 -11.08
CA ALA A 45 8.12 4.29 -10.86
C ALA A 45 7.79 4.43 -9.38
N VAL A 46 6.56 4.87 -9.10
CA VAL A 46 6.02 4.93 -7.74
C VAL A 46 4.65 4.28 -7.69
N LEU A 47 4.43 3.43 -6.70
CA LEU A 47 3.09 2.99 -6.36
C LEU A 47 2.48 4.04 -5.46
N VAL A 48 1.33 4.56 -5.83
CA VAL A 48 0.66 5.62 -5.08
C VAL A 48 -0.76 5.22 -4.72
N ARG A 49 -1.25 5.81 -3.63
CA ARG A 49 -2.66 5.79 -3.27
C ARG A 49 -3.26 7.16 -3.58
N PRO A 50 -4.19 7.27 -4.54
CA PRO A 50 -4.90 8.52 -4.80
C PRO A 50 -5.66 9.00 -3.56
N SER A 51 -5.84 10.31 -3.42
CA SER A 51 -6.72 10.87 -2.39
C SER A 51 -8.15 10.34 -2.58
N GLN A 52 -8.84 9.99 -1.50
CA GLN A 52 -10.16 9.33 -1.55
C GLN A 52 -11.25 10.14 -2.27
N ASP A 53 -11.08 11.46 -2.36
CA ASP A 53 -11.95 12.40 -3.05
C ASP A 53 -11.66 12.54 -4.55
N SER A 54 -10.57 11.95 -5.06
CA SER A 54 -10.17 12.03 -6.47
C SER A 54 -11.00 11.11 -7.39
N GLY A 55 -11.04 11.43 -8.68
CA GLY A 55 -11.63 10.55 -9.69
C GLY A 55 -10.83 9.27 -9.88
N GLU A 56 -9.52 9.37 -9.71
CA GLU A 56 -8.55 8.28 -9.79
C GLU A 56 -8.79 7.21 -8.72
N TYR A 57 -9.17 7.61 -7.50
CA TYR A 57 -9.52 6.66 -6.43
C TYR A 57 -10.72 5.76 -6.80
N LYS A 58 -11.64 6.27 -7.62
CA LYS A 58 -12.78 5.47 -8.13
C LYS A 58 -12.34 4.44 -9.16
N SER A 59 -11.18 4.63 -9.78
CA SER A 59 -10.61 3.70 -10.74
C SER A 59 -9.80 2.61 -10.03
N ALA A 60 -8.95 2.99 -9.07
CA ALA A 60 -8.25 2.08 -8.18
C ALA A 60 -7.74 2.79 -6.91
N ASP A 61 -7.65 2.04 -5.82
CA ASP A 61 -7.03 2.46 -4.56
C ASP A 61 -5.49 2.48 -4.64
N LEU A 62 -4.90 1.69 -5.54
CA LEU A 62 -3.47 1.63 -5.83
C LEU A 62 -3.21 1.83 -7.33
N ILE A 63 -2.32 2.77 -7.64
CA ILE A 63 -1.91 3.09 -9.01
C ILE A 63 -0.38 3.10 -9.11
N LEU A 64 0.18 2.28 -10.00
CA LEU A 64 1.59 2.32 -10.37
C LEU A 64 1.81 3.40 -11.43
N VAL A 65 2.62 4.40 -11.11
CA VAL A 65 2.89 5.54 -11.98
C VAL A 65 4.33 5.46 -12.48
N GLY A 66 4.49 5.26 -13.80
CA GLY A 66 5.79 5.31 -14.46
C GLY A 66 6.29 6.75 -14.58
N LEU A 67 7.53 7.01 -14.16
CA LEU A 67 8.13 8.34 -14.06
C LEU A 67 9.24 8.61 -15.08
N SER A 68 9.54 7.67 -15.98
CA SER A 68 10.67 7.76 -16.92
C SER A 68 10.67 9.02 -17.81
N ASN A 69 9.50 9.63 -18.04
CA ASN A 69 9.35 10.85 -18.84
C ASN A 69 8.78 12.03 -18.03
N ALA A 70 8.68 11.90 -16.71
CA ALA A 70 8.06 12.90 -15.86
C ALA A 70 9.06 13.99 -15.44
N GLU A 71 8.62 15.24 -15.45
CA GLU A 71 9.32 16.33 -14.75
C GLU A 71 9.10 16.18 -13.23
N LEU A 72 10.16 16.04 -12.44
CA LEU A 72 10.09 15.99 -10.98
C LEU A 72 10.43 17.35 -10.38
N THR A 73 9.49 17.96 -9.65
CA THR A 73 9.72 19.24 -8.98
C THR A 73 9.22 19.23 -7.55
N ASP A 74 9.69 20.16 -6.72
CA ASP A 74 9.07 20.48 -5.44
C ASP A 74 7.84 21.39 -5.66
N ALA A 75 7.12 21.71 -4.57
CA ALA A 75 5.99 22.62 -4.60
C ALA A 75 6.34 24.07 -5.02
N LYS A 76 7.63 24.44 -5.06
CA LYS A 76 8.13 25.75 -5.52
C LYS A 76 8.60 25.71 -6.97
N GLY A 77 8.55 24.55 -7.64
CA GLY A 77 9.00 24.35 -9.01
C GLY A 77 10.50 24.09 -9.14
N ASN A 78 11.23 23.86 -8.05
CA ASN A 78 12.65 23.48 -8.12
C ASN A 78 12.74 22.00 -8.52
N PRO A 79 13.71 21.59 -9.36
CA PRO A 79 13.93 20.19 -9.68
C PRO A 79 14.16 19.33 -8.42
N VAL A 80 13.55 18.15 -8.39
CA VAL A 80 13.71 17.16 -7.31
C VAL A 80 14.35 15.90 -7.88
N ASP A 81 15.37 15.39 -7.19
CA ASP A 81 15.98 14.11 -7.53
C ASP A 81 15.06 12.95 -7.13
N PHE A 82 15.07 11.87 -7.91
CA PHE A 82 14.25 10.68 -7.61
C PHE A 82 14.51 10.12 -6.20
N SER A 83 15.75 10.20 -5.70
CA SER A 83 16.12 9.74 -4.36
C SER A 83 15.45 10.51 -3.21
N ALA A 84 14.85 11.67 -3.49
CA ALA A 84 14.07 12.42 -2.51
C ALA A 84 12.63 11.89 -2.36
N LEU A 85 12.18 11.00 -3.24
CA LEU A 85 10.89 10.35 -3.12
C LEU A 85 10.95 9.26 -2.06
N SER A 86 10.01 9.29 -1.12
CA SER A 86 9.92 8.30 -0.04
C SER A 86 8.47 7.96 0.28
N VAL A 87 8.28 6.76 0.85
CA VAL A 87 6.95 6.31 1.31
C VAL A 87 6.36 7.34 2.28
N GLY A 88 5.08 7.65 2.11
CA GLY A 88 4.38 8.68 2.87
C GLY A 88 4.46 10.08 2.31
N LEU A 89 5.33 10.34 1.32
CA LEU A 89 5.38 11.65 0.67
C LEU A 89 4.08 11.92 -0.08
N LYS A 90 3.52 13.11 0.15
CA LYS A 90 2.43 13.62 -0.68
C LYS A 90 3.00 14.10 -2.02
N VAL A 91 2.30 13.73 -3.09
CA VAL A 91 2.64 14.13 -4.46
C VAL A 91 1.39 14.55 -5.21
N ASP A 92 1.55 15.45 -6.18
CA ASP A 92 0.57 15.68 -7.24
C ASP A 92 1.12 15.11 -8.56
N ILE A 93 0.29 14.37 -9.29
CA ILE A 93 0.68 13.62 -10.49
C ILE A 93 -0.14 14.11 -11.67
N THR A 94 0.53 14.61 -12.70
CA THR A 94 -0.09 15.06 -13.95
C THR A 94 0.16 14.08 -15.10
N TYR A 95 -0.90 13.54 -15.69
CA TYR A 95 -0.84 12.53 -16.75
C TYR A 95 -1.85 12.80 -17.88
N GLY A 96 -1.83 12.00 -18.94
CA GLY A 96 -2.67 12.19 -20.12
C GLY A 96 -4.10 11.67 -20.00
N GLY A 97 -4.59 11.37 -18.80
CA GLY A 97 -5.99 10.97 -18.56
C GLY A 97 -6.32 9.50 -18.86
N VAL A 98 -5.35 8.68 -19.26
CA VAL A 98 -5.54 7.25 -19.48
C VAL A 98 -5.02 6.47 -18.26
N ILE A 99 -5.91 5.69 -17.64
CA ILE A 99 -5.58 4.72 -16.59
C ILE A 99 -5.80 3.32 -17.17
N LEU A 100 -4.80 2.44 -17.06
CA LEU A 100 -4.96 1.04 -17.40
C LEU A 100 -5.57 0.30 -16.22
N GLU A 101 -6.78 -0.24 -16.40
CA GLU A 101 -7.60 -0.91 -15.37
C GLU A 101 -7.11 -2.35 -15.06
N SER A 102 -5.81 -2.49 -14.74
CA SER A 102 -5.27 -3.68 -14.06
C SER A 102 -5.32 -3.50 -12.54
N TYR A 103 -4.91 -4.52 -11.77
CA TYR A 103 -4.67 -4.37 -10.33
C TYR A 103 -3.22 -4.73 -9.97
N PRO A 104 -2.41 -3.76 -9.48
CA PRO A 104 -2.72 -2.33 -9.35
C PRO A 104 -2.97 -1.69 -10.72
N ALA A 105 -3.69 -0.57 -10.74
CA ALA A 105 -3.90 0.17 -11.99
C ALA A 105 -2.58 0.83 -12.43
N GLN A 106 -2.48 1.21 -13.70
CA GLN A 106 -1.23 1.78 -14.23
C GLN A 106 -1.45 3.12 -14.96
N ILE A 107 -0.52 4.04 -14.73
CA ILE A 107 -0.35 5.28 -15.50
C ILE A 107 1.06 5.28 -16.08
N ASN A 108 1.15 5.18 -17.41
CA ASN A 108 2.43 5.10 -18.12
C ASN A 108 2.87 6.44 -18.74
N ASP A 109 1.97 7.42 -18.81
CA ASP A 109 2.16 8.70 -19.48
C ASP A 109 2.19 9.88 -18.48
N CYS A 110 2.77 9.65 -17.30
CA CYS A 110 3.03 10.73 -16.35
C CYS A 110 3.96 11.77 -16.98
N THR A 111 3.53 13.03 -16.96
CA THR A 111 4.29 14.16 -17.51
C THR A 111 4.92 15.04 -16.44
N LYS A 112 4.37 15.06 -15.23
CA LYS A 112 4.90 15.83 -14.10
C LYS A 112 4.52 15.20 -12.77
N LEU A 113 5.46 15.19 -11.84
CA LEU A 113 5.24 14.86 -10.44
C LEU A 113 5.73 16.03 -9.58
N VAL A 114 4.84 16.59 -8.76
CA VAL A 114 5.16 17.62 -7.78
C VAL A 114 5.25 16.97 -6.41
N ALA A 115 6.43 16.97 -5.82
CA ALA A 115 6.73 16.40 -4.52
C ALA A 115 6.66 17.46 -3.41
N TYR A 116 5.91 17.18 -2.34
CA TYR A 116 5.80 18.08 -1.19
C TYR A 116 6.92 17.82 -0.16
N VAL A 117 8.17 17.93 -0.61
CA VAL A 117 9.36 17.68 0.22
C VAL A 117 9.47 18.71 1.34
N GLY A 118 9.77 18.26 2.56
CA GLY A 118 10.00 19.14 3.72
C GLY A 118 8.74 19.81 4.30
N GLN A 119 7.55 19.59 3.74
CA GLN A 119 6.32 19.66 4.52
C GLN A 119 6.33 18.49 5.50
N THR A 120 5.70 18.61 6.67
CA THR A 120 5.61 17.53 7.68
C THR A 120 5.07 16.26 7.03
N GLN A 121 5.97 15.42 6.51
CA GLN A 121 5.69 14.01 6.31
C GLN A 121 5.29 13.52 7.68
N LEU A 122 4.13 12.87 7.77
CA LEU A 122 3.82 12.11 8.97
C LEU A 122 4.99 11.15 9.15
N PRO A 123 5.81 11.28 10.22
CA PRO A 123 6.78 10.24 10.51
C PRO A 123 5.97 8.96 10.67
N ASN A 124 6.26 7.97 9.83
CA ASN A 124 5.54 6.70 9.78
C ASN A 124 4.04 6.85 9.44
N PRO A 125 3.68 7.18 8.19
CA PRO A 125 2.27 7.24 7.79
C PRO A 125 1.57 5.93 8.14
N MET A 126 0.45 6.03 8.85
CA MET A 126 -0.47 4.92 9.05
C MET A 126 -1.48 4.93 7.91
N ILE A 127 -1.50 3.87 7.10
CA ILE A 127 -2.34 3.81 5.92
C ILE A 127 -3.33 2.66 6.06
N ALA A 128 -4.62 2.95 6.00
CA ALA A 128 -5.71 1.98 6.20
C ALA A 128 -5.82 0.98 5.04
N PHE A 129 -6.13 -0.28 5.31
CA PHE A 129 -6.48 -1.28 4.31
C PHE A 129 -7.82 -1.93 4.68
N ASP A 130 -8.49 -2.54 3.70
CA ASP A 130 -9.74 -3.26 3.96
C ASP A 130 -9.50 -4.68 4.48
N THR A 131 -8.36 -5.27 4.10
CA THR A 131 -7.95 -6.62 4.49
C THR A 131 -6.45 -6.61 4.83
N PRO A 132 -5.95 -7.54 5.65
CA PRO A 132 -4.53 -7.61 6.00
C PRO A 132 -3.64 -8.15 4.86
N ASP A 133 -3.96 -7.80 3.60
CA ASP A 133 -3.13 -8.07 2.42
C ASP A 133 -2.37 -6.81 2.03
N PHE A 134 -1.05 -6.85 2.23
CA PHE A 134 -0.14 -5.77 1.90
C PHE A 134 0.84 -6.16 0.78
N ARG A 135 0.57 -7.23 0.01
CA ARG A 135 1.55 -7.78 -0.94
C ARG A 135 2.01 -6.78 -1.99
N PHE A 136 1.11 -5.91 -2.44
CA PHE A 136 1.46 -4.86 -3.40
C PHE A 136 2.33 -3.74 -2.81
N VAL A 137 2.30 -3.53 -1.49
CA VAL A 137 3.03 -2.43 -0.86
C VAL A 137 4.27 -2.92 -0.11
N ALA A 138 4.09 -3.91 0.76
CA ALA A 138 5.11 -4.44 1.66
C ALA A 138 5.56 -5.88 1.31
N GLY A 139 4.94 -6.52 0.32
CA GLY A 139 5.35 -7.86 -0.13
C GLY A 139 4.84 -9.01 0.72
N PHE A 140 3.88 -8.78 1.63
CA PHE A 140 3.28 -9.85 2.44
C PHE A 140 1.82 -9.60 2.80
N ALA A 141 1.10 -10.66 3.18
CA ALA A 141 -0.21 -10.61 3.82
C ALA A 141 -0.18 -11.35 5.16
N LEU A 142 -1.06 -10.99 6.09
CA LEU A 142 -1.32 -11.76 7.31
C LEU A 142 -2.51 -12.69 7.08
N GLU A 143 -2.29 -13.98 7.29
CA GLU A 143 -3.29 -15.03 7.12
C GLU A 143 -3.38 -15.91 8.36
N GLY A 144 -4.45 -16.71 8.46
CA GLY A 144 -4.63 -17.63 9.59
C GLY A 144 -5.10 -16.95 10.87
N MET A 145 -5.82 -15.84 10.75
CA MET A 145 -6.43 -15.18 11.90
C MET A 145 -7.42 -16.15 12.58
N PRO A 146 -7.29 -16.41 13.89
CA PRO A 146 -8.21 -17.31 14.57
C PRO A 146 -9.54 -16.64 14.87
N ASP A 147 -10.60 -17.44 14.99
CA ASP A 147 -11.97 -16.97 15.33
C ASP A 147 -12.06 -16.30 16.71
N SER A 148 -11.04 -16.47 17.56
CA SER A 148 -10.95 -15.85 18.88
C SER A 148 -10.70 -14.34 18.86
N ILE A 149 -10.32 -13.78 17.69
CA ILE A 149 -10.19 -12.33 17.51
C ILE A 149 -10.88 -11.84 16.24
N LYS A 150 -11.46 -10.65 16.34
CA LYS A 150 -11.92 -9.86 15.20
C LYS A 150 -10.86 -8.84 14.84
N THR A 151 -10.85 -8.41 13.59
CA THR A 151 -10.00 -7.30 13.12
C THR A 151 -10.89 -6.09 12.92
N ASP A 152 -10.68 -5.06 13.75
CA ASP A 152 -11.46 -3.82 13.77
C ASP A 152 -10.82 -2.73 12.91
N GLY A 153 -9.51 -2.82 12.69
CA GLY A 153 -8.75 -1.92 11.84
C GLY A 153 -7.53 -2.62 11.24
N VAL A 154 -7.18 -2.25 10.01
CA VAL A 154 -6.01 -2.78 9.30
C VAL A 154 -5.18 -1.62 8.79
N TRP A 155 -3.91 -1.59 9.15
CA TRP A 155 -3.02 -0.49 8.86
C TRP A 155 -1.65 -0.98 8.42
N LEU A 156 -1.02 -0.25 7.51
CA LEU A 156 0.40 -0.37 7.20
C LEU A 156 1.11 0.91 7.64
N ILE A 157 2.04 0.75 8.56
CA ILE A 157 2.84 1.83 9.15
C ILE A 157 4.15 1.94 8.38
N ALA A 158 4.45 3.14 7.89
CA ALA A 158 5.68 3.45 7.15
C ALA A 158 5.96 2.52 5.95
N GLY A 159 4.91 1.89 5.40
CA GLY A 159 5.01 0.93 4.30
C GLY A 159 5.64 -0.42 4.66
N LYS A 160 5.88 -0.72 5.96
CA LYS A 160 6.67 -1.90 6.38
C LYS A 160 6.05 -2.71 7.52
N THR A 161 5.37 -2.05 8.45
CA THR A 161 4.83 -2.71 9.65
C THR A 161 3.32 -2.79 9.54
N ALA A 162 2.77 -3.99 9.44
CA ALA A 162 1.35 -4.22 9.56
C ALA A 162 0.92 -4.00 11.01
N GLN A 163 -0.15 -3.25 11.24
CA GLN A 163 -0.87 -3.17 12.51
C GLN A 163 -2.32 -3.54 12.27
N LEU A 164 -2.83 -4.47 13.05
CA LEU A 164 -4.24 -4.79 13.15
C LEU A 164 -4.72 -4.35 14.51
N ASP A 165 -5.76 -3.52 14.53
CA ASP A 165 -6.54 -3.30 15.74
C ASP A 165 -7.46 -4.52 15.87
N VAL A 166 -7.44 -5.19 17.02
CA VAL A 166 -8.14 -6.46 17.23
C VAL A 166 -9.01 -6.41 18.47
N SER A 167 -10.10 -7.16 18.47
CA SER A 167 -10.93 -7.35 19.65
C SER A 167 -11.20 -8.82 19.88
N THR A 168 -11.32 -9.23 21.14
CA THR A 168 -11.73 -10.59 21.51
C THR A 168 -13.23 -10.79 21.26
N THR A 169 -13.73 -12.01 21.46
CA THR A 169 -15.19 -12.29 21.42
C THR A 169 -15.98 -11.56 22.50
N ASP A 170 -15.31 -11.13 23.58
CA ASP A 170 -15.87 -10.37 24.69
C ASP A 170 -15.55 -8.86 24.55
N ASP A 171 -15.21 -8.42 23.34
CA ASP A 171 -14.94 -7.03 22.96
C ASP A 171 -13.81 -6.36 23.77
N VAL A 172 -12.84 -7.15 24.24
CA VAL A 172 -11.59 -6.62 24.81
C VAL A 172 -10.68 -6.20 23.65
N GLU A 173 -10.31 -4.92 23.61
CA GLU A 173 -9.50 -4.34 22.55
C GLU A 173 -8.00 -4.57 22.75
N GLY A 174 -7.30 -4.81 21.66
CA GLY A 174 -5.86 -5.02 21.61
C GLY A 174 -5.30 -4.67 20.23
N MET A 175 -4.05 -5.04 20.02
CA MET A 175 -3.31 -4.72 18.83
C MET A 175 -2.37 -5.85 18.47
N LEU A 176 -2.31 -6.17 17.18
CA LEU A 176 -1.40 -7.14 16.61
C LEU A 176 -0.52 -6.42 15.58
N ARG A 177 0.79 -6.55 15.71
CA ARG A 177 1.75 -6.05 14.71
C ARG A 177 2.59 -7.15 14.12
N CYS A 178 2.97 -6.94 12.86
CA CYS A 178 3.88 -7.82 12.14
C CYS A 178 4.77 -7.00 11.20
N ALA A 179 6.06 -7.32 11.18
CA ALA A 179 7.00 -6.80 10.19
C ALA A 179 8.03 -7.87 9.82
N LYS A 180 8.61 -7.76 8.61
CA LYS A 180 9.79 -8.56 8.26
C LYS A 180 10.92 -8.18 9.20
N ASN A 181 11.65 -9.16 9.74
CA ASN A 181 12.62 -8.95 10.81
C ASN A 181 13.62 -7.84 10.45
N THR A 182 13.52 -6.72 11.15
CA THR A 182 14.38 -5.54 10.98
C THR A 182 15.41 -5.41 12.11
N GLY A 183 15.23 -6.16 13.20
CA GLY A 183 15.95 -5.95 14.46
C GLY A 183 15.52 -4.69 15.22
N GLU A 184 14.44 -4.03 14.80
CA GLU A 184 13.86 -2.87 15.47
C GLU A 184 12.65 -3.31 16.31
N ASP A 185 12.40 -2.63 17.43
CA ASP A 185 11.19 -2.87 18.22
C ASP A 185 9.95 -2.39 17.45
N ILE A 186 9.11 -3.33 17.02
CA ILE A 186 7.86 -3.04 16.32
C ILE A 186 6.66 -2.86 17.27
N SER A 187 6.81 -3.10 18.57
CA SER A 187 5.69 -3.03 19.52
C SER A 187 5.12 -1.61 19.65
N GLY A 188 5.96 -0.59 19.52
CA GLY A 188 5.61 0.81 19.77
C GLY A 188 5.20 1.09 21.21
N LEU A 189 5.51 0.18 22.15
CA LEU A 189 5.18 0.29 23.55
C LEU A 189 6.32 0.98 24.30
N TYR A 190 6.25 2.31 24.42
CA TYR A 190 7.23 3.09 25.15
C TYR A 190 6.77 3.37 26.59
N GLY A 191 7.65 3.15 27.56
CA GLY A 191 7.39 3.46 28.97
C GLY A 191 6.47 2.47 29.69
N ILE A 192 6.24 1.29 29.12
CA ILE A 192 5.53 0.20 29.77
C ILE A 192 6.56 -0.75 30.38
N SER A 193 6.38 -1.05 31.67
CA SER A 193 7.14 -2.08 32.38
C SER A 193 6.24 -3.28 32.64
N PHE A 194 6.81 -4.48 32.54
CA PHE A 194 6.14 -5.73 32.85
C PHE A 194 6.70 -6.30 34.15
N ASP A 195 5.81 -6.77 35.02
CA ASP A 195 6.19 -7.33 36.31
C ASP A 195 6.68 -8.77 36.16
N THR A 196 6.16 -9.48 35.15
CA THR A 196 6.51 -10.85 34.82
C THR A 196 6.84 -11.00 33.34
N GLN A 197 7.88 -11.77 33.04
CA GLN A 197 8.26 -12.19 31.70
C GLN A 197 8.56 -13.69 31.70
N THR A 198 7.98 -14.42 30.76
CA THR A 198 8.16 -15.87 30.63
C THR A 198 8.34 -16.26 29.17
N PHE A 199 9.13 -17.30 28.90
CA PHE A 199 9.21 -17.89 27.56
C PHE A 199 8.33 -19.12 27.50
N LYS A 200 7.38 -19.14 26.57
CA LYS A 200 6.48 -20.27 26.35
C LYS A 200 6.64 -20.80 24.94
N ARG A 201 6.58 -22.12 24.81
CA ARG A 201 6.62 -22.80 23.51
C ARG A 201 5.20 -23.05 23.02
N PHE A 202 4.92 -22.60 21.81
CA PHE A 202 3.65 -22.76 21.09
C PHE A 202 3.97 -23.46 19.76
N ASP A 203 3.73 -24.76 19.71
CA ASP A 203 4.08 -25.62 18.57
C ASP A 203 5.56 -25.53 18.16
N ASP A 204 5.83 -24.89 17.04
CA ASP A 204 7.15 -24.67 16.45
C ASP A 204 7.84 -23.40 16.95
N VAL A 205 7.08 -22.45 17.51
CA VAL A 205 7.52 -21.12 17.92
C VAL A 205 7.76 -21.05 19.43
N THR A 206 8.78 -20.29 19.83
CA THR A 206 8.93 -19.83 21.22
C THR A 206 8.52 -18.35 21.25
N ALA A 207 7.60 -18.01 22.13
CA ALA A 207 7.18 -16.63 22.35
C ALA A 207 7.60 -16.15 23.75
N GLU A 208 7.99 -14.89 23.83
CA GLU A 208 8.10 -14.17 25.10
C GLU A 208 6.71 -13.65 25.47
N ILE A 209 6.25 -13.97 26.67
CA ILE A 209 4.96 -13.57 27.24
C ILE A 209 5.23 -12.71 28.47
N SER A 210 4.76 -11.47 28.41
CA SER A 210 5.02 -10.43 29.42
C SER A 210 3.70 -9.85 29.91
N TYR A 211 3.52 -9.71 31.23
CA TYR A 211 2.29 -9.19 31.81
C TYR A 211 2.50 -8.43 33.12
N THR A 212 1.52 -7.61 33.50
CA THR A 212 1.45 -6.91 34.78
C THR A 212 0.29 -7.41 35.63
N GLU A 213 0.35 -7.18 36.94
CA GLU A 213 -0.79 -7.48 37.83
C GLU A 213 -2.06 -6.70 37.46
N ASN A 214 -1.90 -5.55 36.78
CA ASN A 214 -2.99 -4.67 36.36
C ASN A 214 -3.56 -5.02 34.98
N GLY A 215 -3.28 -6.21 34.44
CA GLY A 215 -3.90 -6.72 33.21
C GLY A 215 -3.26 -6.26 31.90
N LYS A 216 -2.09 -5.61 31.90
CA LYS A 216 -1.35 -5.36 30.66
C LYS A 216 -0.70 -6.65 30.22
N ALA A 217 -0.83 -7.03 28.95
CA ALA A 217 -0.28 -8.28 28.45
C ALA A 217 0.29 -8.15 27.03
N LEU A 218 1.46 -8.75 26.82
CA LEU A 218 2.25 -8.69 25.59
C LEU A 218 2.77 -10.08 25.25
N ALA A 219 2.70 -10.43 23.98
CA ALA A 219 3.36 -11.60 23.42
C ALA A 219 4.22 -11.16 22.23
N CYS A 220 5.50 -11.54 22.25
CA CYS A 220 6.44 -11.29 21.16
C CYS A 220 6.96 -12.63 20.63
N TRP A 221 6.92 -12.83 19.33
CA TRP A 221 7.46 -14.04 18.71
C TRP A 221 7.97 -13.80 17.30
N GLN A 222 8.70 -14.77 16.78
CA GLN A 222 9.19 -14.76 15.41
C GLN A 222 8.76 -16.04 14.69
N ARG A 223 8.39 -15.92 13.41
CA ARG A 223 8.09 -17.03 12.51
C ARG A 223 8.45 -16.65 11.09
N ASP A 224 9.12 -17.54 10.37
CA ASP A 224 9.41 -17.43 8.93
C ASP A 224 10.06 -16.10 8.50
N GLY A 225 10.93 -15.53 9.34
CA GLY A 225 11.62 -14.26 9.07
C GLY A 225 10.78 -13.01 9.36
N TYR A 226 9.64 -13.16 10.02
CA TYR A 226 8.79 -12.08 10.51
C TYR A 226 8.77 -12.03 12.04
N GLU A 227 8.66 -10.82 12.57
CA GLU A 227 8.46 -10.55 13.99
C GLU A 227 7.02 -10.15 14.21
N PHE A 228 6.44 -10.65 15.30
CA PHE A 228 5.05 -10.44 15.67
C PHE A 228 4.95 -9.94 17.10
N VAL A 229 3.99 -9.06 17.32
CA VAL A 229 3.65 -8.50 18.63
C VAL A 229 2.14 -8.56 18.81
N LEU A 230 1.66 -9.21 19.88
CA LEU A 230 0.27 -9.14 20.31
C LEU A 230 0.22 -8.41 21.65
N TRP A 231 -0.53 -7.31 21.71
CA TRP A 231 -0.60 -6.42 22.86
C TRP A 231 -2.04 -6.19 23.27
N PHE A 232 -2.31 -6.29 24.57
CA PHE A 232 -3.58 -5.91 25.19
C PHE A 232 -3.30 -4.99 26.38
N PRO A 233 -3.86 -3.77 26.40
CA PRO A 233 -3.66 -2.83 27.51
C PRO A 233 -4.39 -3.27 28.79
N GLU A 234 -5.46 -4.05 28.66
CA GLU A 234 -6.25 -4.57 29.78
C GLU A 234 -6.90 -5.90 29.38
N ILE A 235 -6.41 -7.00 29.94
CA ILE A 235 -6.91 -8.35 29.75
C ILE A 235 -6.49 -9.23 30.95
N GLU A 236 -7.34 -10.18 31.32
CA GLU A 236 -7.00 -11.17 32.35
C GLU A 236 -5.89 -12.11 31.82
N THR A 237 -4.95 -12.51 32.69
CA THR A 237 -3.71 -13.20 32.29
C THR A 237 -3.96 -14.58 31.68
N ASP A 238 -4.81 -15.41 32.28
CA ASP A 238 -5.12 -16.75 31.75
C ASP A 238 -5.88 -16.66 30.41
N THR A 239 -6.76 -15.66 30.29
CA THR A 239 -7.47 -15.29 29.06
C THR A 239 -6.46 -14.89 27.97
N PHE A 240 -5.51 -14.03 28.29
CA PHE A 240 -4.45 -13.63 27.36
C PHE A 240 -3.57 -14.81 26.94
N ILE A 241 -3.19 -15.70 27.85
CA ILE A 241 -2.36 -16.87 27.52
C ILE A 241 -3.11 -17.78 26.53
N THR A 242 -4.40 -18.01 26.75
CA THR A 242 -5.25 -18.81 25.85
C THR A 242 -5.38 -18.15 24.48
N LEU A 243 -5.58 -16.84 24.46
CA LEU A 243 -5.66 -16.04 23.24
C LEU A 243 -4.35 -16.07 22.46
N ALA A 244 -3.22 -15.83 23.14
CA ALA A 244 -1.89 -15.83 22.55
C ALA A 244 -1.59 -17.20 21.93
N GLN A 245 -1.96 -18.31 22.58
CA GLN A 245 -1.82 -19.64 21.98
C GLN A 245 -2.56 -19.75 20.64
N SER A 246 -3.83 -19.36 20.61
CA SER A 246 -4.67 -19.40 19.39
C SER A 246 -4.06 -18.56 18.26
N VAL A 247 -3.64 -17.32 18.57
CA VAL A 247 -3.07 -16.39 17.60
C VAL A 247 -1.70 -16.88 17.11
N ILE A 248 -0.79 -17.23 18.01
CA ILE A 248 0.56 -17.67 17.67
C ILE A 248 0.52 -18.97 16.84
N SER A 249 -0.36 -19.92 17.15
CA SER A 249 -0.48 -21.15 16.35
C SER A 249 -1.10 -20.90 14.97
N GLY A 250 -2.03 -19.95 14.83
CA GLY A 250 -2.76 -19.71 13.60
C GLY A 250 -2.07 -18.75 12.62
N ILE A 251 -1.61 -17.60 13.12
CA ILE A 251 -1.25 -16.47 12.24
C ILE A 251 0.12 -16.66 11.58
N LYS A 252 0.20 -16.22 10.32
CA LYS A 252 1.43 -16.26 9.52
C LYS A 252 1.49 -15.07 8.56
N ALA A 253 2.71 -14.66 8.25
CA ALA A 253 2.99 -13.75 7.14
C ALA A 253 3.28 -14.58 5.89
N THR A 254 2.70 -14.21 4.74
CA THR A 254 2.88 -14.93 3.48
C THR A 254 3.24 -13.99 2.34
N GLU A 255 4.24 -14.36 1.52
CA GLU A 255 4.75 -13.53 0.42
C GLU A 255 4.17 -13.87 -0.97
N SER A 256 3.35 -14.93 -1.11
CA SER A 256 2.84 -15.42 -2.41
C SER A 256 1.62 -14.64 -2.93
N PHE A 257 1.65 -14.24 -4.21
CA PHE A 257 0.49 -13.72 -4.96
C PHE A 257 -0.44 -14.83 -5.46
#